data_AF-A0A7F8QD67-F1
#
_entry.id   AF-A0A7F8QD67-F1
#
_cell.length_a   1.000
_cell.length_b   1.000
_cell.length_c   1.000
_cell.angle_alpha   90.00
_cell.angle_beta   90.00
_cell.angle_gamma   90.00
#
_symmetry.space_group_name_H-M   'P 1'
#
loop_
_entity.id
_entity.type
_entity.pdbx_description
1 polymer ?
#
loop_
_entity_poly.entity_id
_entity_poly.type
_entity_poly.pdbx_seq_one_letter_code
_entity_poly.pdbx_strand_id
1 'polypeptide(L)'
;LLKLKEMFNSKFGSIPKFYVRAPGRVNIIGEHIDYCGYSVLPMAVEQDMLIAVEPVKTQTLQLANTNPLYPDFSTSGNNIQIDKTKPLWHNYFLCGFKGIQ
;
A
#
# COMPACT_ATOMS: atom_id res chain seq x y z
N LEU A 1 -9.52 13.13 0.24
CA LEU A 1 -8.38 13.63 -0.56
C LEU A 1 -7.71 14.86 0.05
N LEU A 2 -8.45 15.94 0.38
CA LEU A 2 -7.86 17.18 0.92
C LEU A 2 -6.98 16.96 2.16
N LYS A 3 -7.50 16.27 3.19
CA LYS A 3 -6.73 15.90 4.39
C LYS A 3 -5.43 15.16 4.08
N LEU A 4 -5.48 14.20 3.13
CA LEU A 4 -4.29 13.43 2.75
C LEU A 4 -3.26 14.30 2.01
N LYS A 5 -3.72 15.26 1.19
CA LYS A 5 -2.85 16.26 0.54
C LYS A 5 -2.09 17.10 1.57
N GLU A 6 -2.79 17.60 2.58
CA GLU A 6 -2.22 18.45 3.63
C GLU A 6 -1.22 17.68 4.48
N MET A 7 -1.58 16.46 4.91
CA MET A 7 -0.68 15.60 5.66
C MET A 7 0.56 15.21 4.85
N PHE A 8 0.39 14.90 3.56
CA PHE A 8 1.51 14.58 2.66
C PHE A 8 2.46 15.78 2.51
N ASN A 9 1.91 16.98 2.26
CA ASN A 9 2.71 18.20 2.16
C ASN A 9 3.44 18.54 3.47
N SER A 10 2.79 18.36 4.62
CA SER A 10 3.44 18.55 5.91
C SER A 10 4.54 17.52 6.17
N LYS A 11 4.40 16.28 5.69
CA LYS A 11 5.34 15.19 5.92
C LYS A 11 6.57 15.25 5.00
N PHE A 12 6.36 15.57 3.72
CA PHE A 12 7.39 15.47 2.67
C PHE A 12 7.79 16.83 2.09
N GLY A 13 7.11 17.92 2.46
CA GLY A 13 7.43 19.28 1.98
C GLY A 13 7.01 19.56 0.53
N SER A 14 6.25 18.66 -0.09
CA SER A 14 5.75 18.81 -1.45
C SER A 14 4.34 18.22 -1.57
N ILE A 15 3.60 18.64 -2.58
CA ILE A 15 2.25 18.12 -2.84
C ILE A 15 2.32 16.82 -3.63
N PRO A 16 1.42 15.85 -3.37
CA PRO A 16 1.44 14.60 -4.12
C PRO A 16 1.10 14.85 -5.59
N LYS A 17 1.82 14.17 -6.48
CA LYS A 17 1.65 14.26 -7.94
C LYS A 17 0.40 13.52 -8.40
N PHE A 18 0.08 12.40 -7.77
CA PHE A 18 -1.13 11.64 -8.03
C PHE A 18 -1.56 10.83 -6.81
N TYR A 19 -2.74 10.23 -6.91
CA TYR A 19 -3.30 9.34 -5.90
C TYR A 19 -3.68 8.01 -6.55
N VAL A 20 -3.57 6.93 -5.78
CA VAL A 20 -4.04 5.60 -6.18
C VAL A 20 -4.95 5.07 -5.07
N ARG A 21 -6.01 4.37 -5.46
CA ARG A 21 -6.91 3.71 -4.51
C ARG A 21 -7.17 2.26 -4.89
N ALA A 22 -7.27 1.39 -3.89
CA ALA A 22 -7.64 -0.01 -4.06
C ALA A 22 -8.62 -0.42 -2.94
N PRO A 23 -9.85 -0.88 -3.29
CA PRO A 23 -10.85 -1.24 -2.29
C PRO A 23 -10.49 -2.55 -1.59
N GLY A 24 -10.97 -2.69 -0.35
CA GLY A 24 -11.12 -3.99 0.29
C GLY A 24 -12.25 -4.78 -0.37
N ARG A 25 -12.50 -5.99 0.14
CA ARG A 25 -13.57 -6.85 -0.37
C ARG A 25 -14.21 -7.67 0.74
N VAL A 26 -15.48 -7.98 0.54
CA VAL A 26 -16.20 -9.03 1.25
C VAL A 26 -16.41 -10.20 0.31
N ASN A 27 -16.34 -11.41 0.83
CA ASN A 27 -16.71 -12.60 0.08
C ASN A 27 -18.15 -12.98 0.43
N ILE A 28 -19.01 -13.15 -0.57
CA ILE A 28 -20.42 -13.50 -0.34
C ILE A 28 -20.55 -15.01 -0.14
N ILE A 29 -19.85 -15.79 -0.99
CA ILE A 29 -19.81 -17.25 -0.93
C ILE A 29 -18.55 -17.80 -1.62
N GLY A 30 -18.08 -18.95 -1.14
CA GLY A 30 -16.88 -19.63 -1.66
C GLY A 30 -15.65 -19.33 -0.81
N GLU A 31 -15.71 -19.61 0.48
CA GLU A 31 -14.54 -19.47 1.38
C GLU A 31 -13.58 -20.65 1.22
N HIS A 32 -12.27 -20.38 1.30
CA HIS A 32 -11.21 -21.40 1.32
C HIS A 32 -11.13 -22.34 0.10
N ILE A 33 -11.73 -21.97 -1.04
CA ILE A 33 -11.70 -22.79 -2.27
C ILE A 33 -10.94 -22.13 -3.43
N ASP A 34 -10.56 -20.87 -3.27
CA ASP A 34 -9.85 -20.06 -4.27
C ASP A 34 -8.44 -20.62 -4.55
N TYR A 35 -7.69 -20.95 -3.51
CA TYR A 35 -6.38 -21.59 -3.65
C TYR A 35 -6.45 -23.05 -4.15
N CYS A 36 -7.65 -23.62 -4.26
CA CYS A 36 -7.91 -24.92 -4.89
C CYS A 36 -8.32 -24.79 -6.37
N GLY A 37 -8.43 -23.57 -6.91
CA GLY A 37 -8.77 -23.32 -8.31
C GLY A 37 -10.27 -23.24 -8.62
N TYR A 38 -11.14 -23.25 -7.61
CA TYR A 38 -12.59 -23.09 -7.82
C TYR A 38 -12.99 -21.61 -7.88
N SER A 39 -14.12 -21.34 -8.56
CA SER A 39 -14.71 -20.00 -8.64
C SER A 39 -15.30 -19.55 -7.30
N VAL A 40 -15.24 -18.24 -7.04
CA VAL A 40 -15.75 -17.57 -5.82
C VAL A 40 -16.61 -16.35 -6.21
N LEU A 41 -17.43 -15.85 -5.29
CA LEU A 41 -18.30 -14.69 -5.53
C LEU A 41 -18.06 -13.55 -4.52
N PRO A 42 -16.99 -12.75 -4.69
CA PRO A 42 -16.73 -11.59 -3.85
C PRO A 42 -17.36 -10.31 -4.39
N MET A 43 -17.39 -9.28 -3.54
CA MET A 43 -17.75 -7.91 -3.91
C MET A 43 -16.77 -6.94 -3.26
N ALA A 44 -16.34 -5.91 -4.01
CA ALA A 44 -15.59 -4.80 -3.45
C ALA A 44 -16.47 -4.01 -2.45
N VAL A 45 -15.88 -3.56 -1.35
CA VAL A 45 -16.55 -2.67 -0.39
C VAL A 45 -16.07 -1.23 -0.57
N GLU A 46 -16.77 -0.27 0.05
CA GLU A 46 -16.41 1.15 -0.07
C GLU A 46 -15.09 1.49 0.65
N GLN A 47 -14.74 0.77 1.73
CA GLN A 47 -13.49 0.96 2.45
C GLN A 47 -12.30 0.55 1.56
N ASP A 48 -11.27 1.39 1.57
CA ASP A 48 -10.13 1.24 0.67
C ASP A 48 -8.79 1.63 1.31
N MET A 49 -7.73 1.33 0.59
CA MET A 49 -6.42 1.94 0.78
C MET A 49 -6.25 3.07 -0.23
N LEU A 50 -5.99 4.28 0.26
CA LEU A 50 -5.70 5.45 -0.55
C LEU A 50 -4.26 5.89 -0.31
N ILE A 51 -3.48 6.00 -1.40
CA ILE A 51 -2.06 6.36 -1.37
C ILE A 51 -1.87 7.66 -2.14
N ALA A 52 -1.17 8.61 -1.52
CA ALA A 52 -0.68 9.83 -2.15
C ALA A 52 0.78 9.63 -2.56
N VAL A 53 1.13 9.96 -3.80
CA VAL A 53 2.43 9.60 -4.37
C VAL A 53 3.11 10.81 -5.00
N GLU A 54 4.41 10.92 -4.75
CA GLU A 54 5.32 11.81 -5.46
C GLU A 54 6.54 11.01 -5.94
N PRO A 55 6.72 10.87 -7.27
CA PRO A 55 7.94 10.28 -7.81
C PRO A 55 9.15 11.18 -7.54
N VAL A 56 10.19 10.59 -6.97
CA VAL A 56 11.47 11.26 -6.72
C VAL A 56 12.53 10.80 -7.73
N LYS A 57 13.55 11.64 -7.98
CA LYS A 57 14.67 11.30 -8.88
C LYS A 57 15.70 10.37 -8.23
N THR A 58 15.67 10.24 -6.91
CA THR A 58 16.54 9.35 -6.15
C THR A 58 16.00 7.92 -6.15
N GLN A 59 16.86 6.93 -5.91
CA GLN A 59 16.46 5.53 -5.76
C GLN A 59 15.96 5.22 -4.34
N THR A 60 15.29 6.17 -3.70
CA THR A 60 14.82 6.04 -2.32
C THR A 60 13.31 5.88 -2.29
N LEU A 61 12.84 4.88 -1.56
CA LEU A 61 11.44 4.70 -1.23
C LEU A 61 11.20 5.17 0.19
N GLN A 62 10.31 6.15 0.38
CA GLN A 62 9.88 6.63 1.69
C GLN A 62 8.38 6.38 1.85
N LEU A 63 8.01 5.71 2.94
CA LEU A 63 6.63 5.35 3.26
C LEU A 63 6.25 5.96 4.60
N ALA A 64 5.09 6.62 4.63
CA ALA A 64 4.46 7.13 5.83
C ALA A 64 3.00 6.71 5.85
N ASN A 65 2.42 6.64 7.05
CA ASN A 65 1.02 6.29 7.24
C ASN A 65 0.29 7.42 7.98
N THR A 66 -0.99 7.62 7.67
CA THR A 66 -1.81 8.60 8.40
C THR A 66 -2.19 8.13 9.80
N ASN A 67 -2.16 6.83 10.06
CA ASN A 67 -2.40 6.25 11.36
C ASN A 67 -1.06 6.01 12.10
N PRO A 68 -0.87 6.60 13.29
CA PRO A 68 0.40 6.54 14.02
C PRO A 68 0.80 5.13 14.49
N LEU A 69 -0.11 4.16 14.48
CA LEU A 69 0.22 2.75 14.77
C LEU A 69 1.18 2.14 13.74
N TYR A 70 1.26 2.72 12.55
CA TYR A 70 2.11 2.24 11.45
C TYR A 70 3.30 3.18 11.28
N PRO A 71 4.48 2.85 11.84
CA PRO A 71 5.64 3.72 11.82
C PRO A 71 6.18 3.92 10.41
N ASP A 72 6.80 5.07 10.15
CA ASP A 72 7.43 5.37 8.87
C ASP A 72 8.51 4.34 8.53
N PHE A 73 8.73 4.16 7.23
CA PHE A 73 9.72 3.25 6.69
C PHE A 73 10.45 3.89 5.52
N SER A 74 11.74 3.59 5.35
CA SER A 74 12.52 4.06 4.21
C SER A 74 13.55 3.02 3.80
N THR A 75 13.74 2.86 2.49
CA THR A 75 14.72 1.92 1.92
C THR A 75 15.18 2.37 0.53
N SER A 76 16.20 1.70 -0.02
CA SER A 76 16.60 1.85 -1.42
C SER A 76 15.71 0.99 -2.32
N GLY A 77 15.27 1.55 -3.46
CA GLY A 77 14.40 0.88 -4.43
C GLY A 77 15.05 -0.28 -5.19
N ASN A 78 16.38 -0.43 -5.15
CA ASN A 78 17.08 -1.44 -5.95
C ASN A 78 17.10 -2.84 -5.33
N ASN A 79 17.05 -2.96 -4.00
CA ASN A 79 17.20 -4.24 -3.30
C ASN A 79 16.12 -4.40 -2.24
N ILE A 80 14.90 -4.73 -2.68
CA ILE A 80 13.76 -4.92 -1.80
C ILE A 80 13.81 -6.30 -1.16
N GLN A 81 14.11 -6.29 0.15
CA GLN A 81 14.06 -7.46 1.03
C GLN A 81 12.76 -7.44 1.84
N ILE A 82 12.06 -8.57 1.84
CA ILE A 82 10.77 -8.71 2.52
C ILE A 82 10.96 -9.77 3.61
N ASP A 83 11.03 -9.31 4.86
CA ASP A 83 11.14 -10.20 6.02
C ASP A 83 9.78 -10.84 6.33
N LYS A 84 9.75 -12.18 6.24
CA LYS A 84 8.56 -12.98 6.53
C LYS A 84 8.46 -13.37 8.00
N THR A 85 9.54 -13.27 8.77
CA THR A 85 9.57 -13.64 10.19
C THR A 85 8.86 -12.62 11.06
N LYS A 86 8.93 -11.33 10.68
CA LYS A 86 8.20 -10.24 11.31
C LYS A 86 7.43 -9.44 10.25
N PRO A 87 6.17 -9.79 9.95
CA PRO A 87 5.40 -9.13 8.90
C PRO A 87 4.99 -7.71 9.33
N LEU A 88 5.81 -6.73 8.98
CA LEU A 88 5.53 -5.31 9.20
C LEU A 88 4.59 -4.77 8.12
N TRP A 89 3.86 -3.69 8.43
CA TRP A 89 2.84 -3.14 7.53
C TRP A 89 3.41 -2.73 6.16
N HIS A 90 4.64 -2.19 6.12
CA HIS A 90 5.27 -1.77 4.87
C HIS A 90 5.64 -2.96 3.97
N ASN A 91 5.76 -4.18 4.51
CA ASN A 91 6.05 -5.37 3.69
C ASN A 91 4.97 -5.62 2.65
N TYR A 92 3.71 -5.30 2.92
CA TYR A 92 2.63 -5.40 1.93
C TYR A 92 2.81 -4.43 0.77
N PHE A 93 3.23 -3.18 1.05
CA PHE A 93 3.59 -2.22 0.00
C PHE A 93 4.77 -2.75 -0.82
N LEU A 94 5.80 -3.30 -0.16
CA LEU A 94 6.97 -3.87 -0.81
C LEU A 94 6.64 -5.08 -1.69
N CYS A 95 5.69 -5.94 -1.31
CA CYS A 95 5.19 -7.02 -2.16
C CYS A 95 4.62 -6.47 -3.48
N GLY A 96 3.79 -5.42 -3.40
CA GLY A 96 3.22 -4.77 -4.59
C GLY A 96 4.29 -4.11 -5.47
N PHE A 97 5.21 -3.37 -4.85
CA PHE A 97 6.32 -2.73 -5.57
C PHE A 97 7.22 -3.75 -6.28
N LYS A 98 7.64 -4.80 -5.56
CA LYS A 98 8.51 -5.86 -6.08
C LYS A 98 7.83 -6.75 -7.13
N GLY A 99 6.50 -6.86 -7.11
CA GLY A 99 5.76 -7.65 -8.11
C GLY A 99 5.67 -6.98 -9.49
N ILE A 100 5.92 -5.68 -9.57
CA ILE A 100 5.91 -4.90 -10.83
C ILE A 100 7.34 -4.67 -11.37
N GLN A 101 8.33 -4.66 -10.49
CA GLN A 101 9.76 -4.51 -10.85
C GLN A 101 10.28 -5.74 -11.60
#